data_AF-A0A6L3ZZB4-F1
#
_entry.id   AF-A0A6L3ZZB4-F1
#
_cell.length_a   1.000
_cell.length_b   1.000
_cell.length_c   1.000
_cell.angle_alpha   90.00
_cell.angle_beta   90.00
_cell.angle_gamma   90.00
#
_symmetry.space_group_name_H-M   'P 1'
#
loop_
_entity.id
_entity.type
_entity.pdbx_description
1 polymer ?
#
loop_
_entity_poly.entity_id
_entity_poly.type
_entity_poly.pdbx_seq_one_letter_code
_entity_poly.pdbx_strand_id
1 'polypeptide(L)' 'MRLEIHNISKSFGHLKANDHISFTFEGGRIYAILGENGAGKST' A
#
# COMPACT_ATOMS: atom_id res chain seq x y z
N MET A 1 -18.24 4.27 6.83
CA MET A 1 -17.17 3.34 7.26
C MET A 1 -15.94 3.65 6.43
N ARG A 2 -14.76 3.71 7.04
CA ARG A 2 -13.49 4.10 6.40
C ARG A 2 -12.39 3.16 6.88
N LEU A 3 -11.49 2.78 5.99
CA LEU A 3 -10.29 2.00 6.28
C LEU A 3 -9.07 2.90 6.14
N GLU A 4 -8.20 2.88 7.15
CA GLU A 4 -6.98 3.68 7.16
C GLU A 4 -5.76 2.81 7.30
N ILE A 5 -4.72 3.17 6.56
CA ILE A 5 -3.40 2.57 6.60
C ILE A 5 -2.42 3.69 6.91
N HIS A 6 -1.62 3.53 7.97
CA HIS A 6 -0.71 4.56 8.45
C HIS A 6 0.72 4.05 8.51
N ASN A 7 1.61 4.73 7.79
CA ASN A 7 3.07 4.54 7.81
C ASN A 7 3.52 3.07 7.69
N ILE A 8 2.84 2.29 6.84
CA ILE A 8 3.23 0.90 6.63
C ILE A 8 4.54 0.83 5.86
N SER A 9 5.44 -0.02 6.34
CA SER A 9 6.66 -0.39 5.64
C SER A 9 6.77 -1.91 5.60
N LYS A 10 7.31 -2.44 4.50
CA LYS A 10 7.57 -3.87 4.36
C LYS A 10 8.89 -4.09 3.63
N SER A 11 9.67 -5.04 4.13
CA SER A 11 10.94 -5.41 3.53
C SER A 11 11.06 -6.93 3.38
N PHE A 12 11.75 -7.35 2.33
CA PHE A 12 12.17 -8.72 2.09
C PHE A 12 13.70 -8.74 2.02
N GLY A 13 14.34 -9.16 3.11
CA GLY A 13 15.79 -9.00 3.26
C GLY A 13 16.18 -7.52 3.15
N HIS A 14 17.07 -7.21 2.21
CA HIS A 14 17.52 -5.84 1.95
C HIS A 14 16.58 -5.02 1.05
N LEU A 15 15.61 -5.66 0.39
CA LEU A 15 14.67 -4.96 -0.47
C LEU A 15 13.56 -4.34 0.36
N LYS A 16 13.41 -3.02 0.26
CA LYS A 16 12.27 -2.29 0.83
C LYS A 16 11.15 -2.24 -0.20
N ALA A 17 10.16 -3.11 -0.04
CA ALA A 17 9.02 -3.23 -0.96
C ALA A 17 8.01 -2.09 -0.76
N ASN A 18 7.80 -1.65 0.48
CA ASN A 18 6.96 -0.52 0.83
C ASN A 18 7.69 0.31 1.88
N ASP A 19 7.63 1.64 1.76
CA ASP A 19 8.35 2.57 2.63
C ASP A 19 7.43 3.70 3.11
N HIS A 20 7.04 3.65 4.39
CA HIS A 20 6.17 4.63 5.07
C HIS A 20 4.92 5.03 4.26
N ILE A 21 4.23 4.04 3.68
CA ILE A 21 3.01 4.29 2.91
C ILE A 21 1.80 4.54 3.81
N SER A 22 1.01 5.55 3.47
CA SER A 22 -0.23 5.88 4.17
C SER A 22 -1.36 6.07 3.16
N PHE A 23 -2.49 5.44 3.42
CA PHE A 23 -3.68 5.51 2.57
C PHE A 23 -4.95 5.58 3.39
N THR A 24 -5.97 6.16 2.78
CA THR A 24 -7.31 6.24 3.32
C THR A 24 -8.28 5.76 2.26
N PHE A 25 -9.13 4.82 2.63
CA PHE A 25 -10.18 4.27 1.78
C PHE A 25 -11.53 4.55 2.40
N GLU A 26 -12.28 5.45 1.78
CA GLU A 26 -13.68 5.72 2.11
C GLU A 26 -14.60 4.60 1.62
N GLY A 27 -15.55 4.19 2.45
CA GLY A 27 -16.54 3.18 2.10
C GLY A 27 -17.48 3.61 0.97
N GLY A 28 -17.99 2.63 0.21
CA GLY A 28 -18.84 2.87 -0.95
C GLY A 28 -18.06 3.27 -2.22
N ARG A 29 -16.74 3.15 -2.21
CA ARG A 29 -15.87 3.43 -3.37
C ARG A 29 -15.07 2.19 -3.76
N ILE A 30 -14.75 2.09 -5.04
CA ILE A 30 -13.83 1.08 -5.60
C ILE A 30 -12.49 1.77 -5.82
N TYR A 31 -11.41 1.12 -5.39
CA TYR A 31 -10.04 1.61 -5.54
C TYR A 31 -9.21 0.60 -6.33
N ALA A 32 -8.23 1.12 -7.09
CA ALA A 32 -7.22 0.32 -7.76
C ALA A 32 -5.84 0.80 -7.33
N ILE A 33 -4.95 -0.15 -7.05
CA ILE A 33 -3.53 0.12 -6.82
C ILE A 33 -2.79 -0.29 -8.09
N LEU A 34 -2.19 0.69 -8.77
CA LEU A 34 -1.54 0.53 -10.07
C LEU A 34 -0.03 0.76 -9.99
N GLY A 35 0.70 0.31 -11.00
CA GLY A 35 2.16 0.39 -11.08
C GLY A 35 2.79 -0.86 -11.67
N GLU A 36 4.07 -0.79 -12.03
CA GLU A 36 4.81 -1.89 -12.67
C GLU A 36 5.01 -3.10 -11.75
N ASN A 37 5.37 -4.25 -12.32
CA ASN A 37 5.72 -5.44 -11.54
C ASN A 37 6.92 -5.14 -10.63
N GLY A 38 6.82 -5.50 -9.35
CA GLY A 38 7.84 -5.18 -8.35
C GLY A 38 7.64 -3.86 -7.60
N ALA A 39 6.67 -3.02 -7.97
CA ALA A 39 6.41 -1.73 -7.30
C ALA A 39 5.78 -1.81 -5.90
N GLY A 40 5.66 -3.00 -5.29
CA GLY A 40 5.11 -3.18 -3.94
C GLY A 40 3.58 -3.28 -3.84
N LYS A 41 2.85 -3.34 -4.96
CA LYS A 41 1.36 -3.32 -4.97
C LYS A 41 0.68 -4.49 -4.25
N SER A 42 1.27 -5.67 -4.33
CA SER A 42 0.72 -6.91 -3.73
C SER A 42 1.34 -7.22 -2.36
N THR A 43 2.20 -6.34 -1.87
CA THR A 43 2.98 -6.47 -0.63
C THR A 43 2.47 -5.46 0.38
#